data_AF-A0A1Q7FPJ4-F1
#
_entry.id   AF-A0A1Q7FPJ4-F1
#
_cell.length_a   1.000
_cell.length_b   1.000
_cell.length_c   1.000
_cell.angle_alpha   90.00
_cell.angle_beta   90.00
_cell.angle_gamma   90.00
#
_symmetry.space_group_name_H-M   'P 1'
#
loop_
_entity.id
_entity.type
_entity.pdbx_description
1 polymer ?
#
loop_
_entity_poly.entity_id
_entity_poly.type
_entity_poly.pdbx_seq_one_letter_code
_entity_poly.pdbx_strand_id
1 'polypeptide(L)'
;MPDLSQVDWAKLITVSFTIVPVVYKYRAALRKVTDVLAEAIGFTALVGGLYIYTRVFPEVHMATAQLRADPSFSLADYVRTLDLLYFGSIGLMVLGGLVSVFGLIGRLEAALRDRFKPPPPSPKRK
;
A
#
# COMPACT_ATOMS: atom_id res chain seq x y z
N MET A 1 28.75 8.04 11.23
CA MET A 1 28.56 7.13 10.09
C MET A 1 28.41 5.73 10.67
N PRO A 2 27.37 4.95 10.33
CA PRO A 2 27.22 3.60 10.86
C PRO A 2 28.36 2.72 10.35
N ASP A 3 28.99 1.99 11.27
CA ASP A 3 30.18 1.17 11.05
C ASP A 3 29.80 -0.15 10.35
N LEU A 4 30.06 -0.23 9.05
CA LEU A 4 29.73 -1.38 8.18
C LEU A 4 30.67 -2.59 8.40
N SER A 5 31.67 -2.47 9.27
CA SER A 5 32.64 -3.53 9.57
C SER A 5 32.05 -4.72 10.36
N GLN A 6 30.89 -4.53 10.97
CA GLN A 6 30.18 -5.54 11.76
C GLN A 6 29.17 -6.37 10.95
N VAL A 7 29.03 -6.09 9.65
CA VAL A 7 28.15 -6.86 8.76
C VAL A 7 28.85 -8.16 8.41
N ASP A 8 28.29 -9.27 8.88
CA ASP A 8 28.78 -10.62 8.63
C ASP A 8 28.47 -11.01 7.16
N TRP A 9 29.27 -10.48 6.23
CA TRP A 9 29.07 -10.54 4.78
C TRP A 9 28.87 -11.99 4.28
N ALA A 10 29.50 -12.97 4.94
CA ALA A 10 29.32 -14.38 4.64
C ALA A 10 27.89 -14.86 4.87
N LYS A 11 27.23 -14.46 5.97
CA LYS A 11 25.81 -14.79 6.22
C LYS A 11 24.91 -14.10 5.19
N LEU A 12 25.19 -12.84 4.88
CA LEU A 12 24.39 -12.06 3.94
C LEU A 12 24.43 -12.65 2.52
N ILE A 13 25.61 -13.11 2.07
CA ILE A 13 25.80 -13.82 0.80
C ILE A 13 25.09 -15.18 0.84
N THR A 14 25.23 -15.96 1.90
CA THR A 14 24.64 -17.30 2.01
C THR A 14 23.11 -17.23 1.99
N VAL A 15 22.54 -16.29 2.75
CA VAL A 15 21.10 -15.98 2.77
C VAL A 15 20.63 -15.51 1.40
N SER A 16 21.42 -14.70 0.70
CA SER A 16 21.09 -14.26 -0.67
C SER A 16 21.06 -15.45 -1.64
N PHE A 17 22.02 -16.37 -1.58
CA PHE A 17 22.04 -17.58 -2.41
C PHE A 17 20.90 -18.57 -2.11
N THR A 18 20.31 -18.53 -0.91
CA THR A 18 19.13 -19.34 -0.59
C THR A 18 17.84 -18.65 -1.00
N ILE A 19 17.73 -17.35 -0.74
CA ILE A 19 16.50 -16.58 -0.99
C ILE A 19 16.31 -16.28 -2.47
N VAL A 20 17.36 -15.90 -3.20
CA VAL A 20 17.25 -15.50 -4.62
C VAL A 20 16.66 -16.61 -5.50
N PRO A 21 17.15 -17.85 -5.50
CA PRO A 21 16.55 -18.91 -6.32
C PRO A 21 15.15 -19.31 -5.87
N VAL A 22 14.84 -19.22 -4.56
CA VAL A 22 13.48 -19.44 -4.05
C VAL A 22 12.54 -18.35 -4.57
N VAL A 23 12.95 -17.08 -4.50
CA VAL A 23 12.18 -15.94 -5.03
C VAL A 23 12.00 -16.07 -6.54
N TYR A 24 13.02 -16.51 -7.29
CA TYR A 24 12.89 -16.75 -8.73
C TYR A 24 11.96 -17.92 -9.05
N LYS A 25 12.06 -19.04 -8.31
CA LYS A 25 11.22 -20.23 -8.47
C LYS A 25 9.75 -19.92 -8.17
N TYR A 26 9.48 -19.09 -7.16
CA TYR A 26 8.13 -18.73 -6.75
C TYR A 26 7.69 -17.34 -7.25
N ARG A 27 8.43 -16.70 -8.15
CA ARG A 27 8.19 -15.31 -8.62
C ARG A 27 6.74 -15.06 -9.03
N ALA A 28 6.13 -16.01 -9.74
CA ALA A 28 4.74 -15.89 -10.18
C ALA A 28 3.74 -15.99 -9.02
N ALA A 29 3.99 -16.86 -8.04
CA ALA A 29 3.17 -16.97 -6.83
C ALA A 29 3.37 -15.77 -5.91
N LEU A 30 4.61 -15.32 -5.72
CA LEU A 30 4.96 -14.13 -4.96
C LEU A 30 4.31 -12.89 -5.56
N ARG A 31 4.33 -12.72 -6.89
CA ARG A 31 3.61 -11.62 -7.56
C ARG A 31 2.13 -11.60 -7.25
N LYS A 32 1.45 -12.75 -7.33
CA LYS A 32 0.03 -12.86 -6.97
C LYS A 32 -0.23 -12.45 -5.52
N VAL A 33 0.62 -12.89 -4.59
CA VAL A 33 0.49 -12.54 -3.16
C VAL A 33 0.77 -11.06 -2.94
N THR A 34 1.79 -10.50 -3.58
CA THR A 34 2.10 -9.06 -3.48
C THR A 34 1.01 -8.19 -4.09
N ASP A 35 0.38 -8.62 -5.17
CA ASP A 35 -0.71 -7.87 -5.81
C ASP A 35 -1.95 -7.83 -4.90
N VAL A 36 -2.30 -8.96 -4.26
CA VAL A 36 -3.42 -9.04 -3.30
C VAL A 36 -3.12 -8.24 -2.03
N LEU A 37 -1.89 -8.30 -1.51
CA LEU A 37 -1.48 -7.49 -0.37
C LEU A 37 -1.50 -6.00 -0.71
N ALA A 38 -0.99 -5.61 -1.89
CA ALA A 38 -1.02 -4.23 -2.34
C ALA A 38 -2.47 -3.74 -2.47
N GLU A 39 -3.38 -4.53 -3.04
CA GLU A 39 -4.80 -4.21 -3.12
C GLU A 39 -5.43 -4.01 -1.73
N ALA A 40 -5.17 -4.91 -0.78
CA ALA A 40 -5.68 -4.79 0.59
C ALA A 40 -5.12 -3.55 1.32
N ILE A 41 -3.83 -3.26 1.15
CA ILE A 41 -3.19 -2.06 1.72
C ILE A 41 -3.77 -0.80 1.08
N GLY A 42 -3.92 -0.79 -0.25
CA GLY A 42 -4.51 0.31 -1.00
C GLY A 42 -5.94 0.59 -0.55
N PHE A 43 -6.75 -0.46 -0.36
CA PHE A 43 -8.13 -0.32 0.08
C PHE A 43 -8.22 0.19 1.52
N THR A 44 -7.35 -0.31 2.40
CA THR A 44 -7.27 0.17 3.79
C THR A 44 -6.84 1.64 3.84
N ALA A 45 -5.87 2.04 3.02
CA ALA A 45 -5.44 3.43 2.90
C ALA A 45 -6.55 4.34 2.35
N LEU A 46 -7.32 3.86 1.36
CA LEU A 46 -8.47 4.57 0.80
C LEU A 46 -9.56 4.80 1.86
N VAL A 47 -9.96 3.74 2.57
CA VAL A 47 -10.99 3.82 3.62
C VAL A 47 -10.49 4.66 4.80
N GLY A 48 -9.23 4.51 5.19
CA GLY A 48 -8.60 5.32 6.23
C GLY A 48 -8.57 6.81 5.88
N GLY A 49 -8.18 7.14 4.64
CA GLY A 49 -8.22 8.51 4.14
C GLY A 49 -9.65 9.09 4.14
N LEU A 50 -10.63 8.31 3.68
CA LEU A 50 -12.04 8.71 3.70
C LEU A 50 -12.56 8.94 5.13
N TYR A 51 -12.18 8.07 6.08
CA TYR A 51 -12.55 8.22 7.49
C TYR A 51 -11.94 9.48 8.09
N ILE A 52 -10.65 9.75 7.82
CA ILE A 52 -9.99 10.98 8.29
C ILE A 52 -10.70 12.21 7.71
N TYR A 53 -11.02 12.20 6.42
CA TYR A 53 -11.68 13.32 5.76
C TYR A 53 -13.11 13.59 6.28
N THR A 54 -13.89 12.54 6.52
CA THR A 54 -15.32 12.66 6.84
C THR A 54 -15.63 12.71 8.34
N ARG A 55 -14.77 12.13 9.19
CA ARG A 55 -15.00 12.04 10.64
C ARG A 55 -14.01 12.87 11.43
N VAL A 56 -12.71 12.65 11.20
CA VAL A 56 -11.65 13.26 12.02
C VAL A 56 -11.46 14.73 11.69
N PHE A 57 -11.44 15.11 10.41
CA PHE A 57 -11.22 16.49 10.00
C PHE A 57 -12.32 17.44 10.51
N PRO A 58 -13.64 17.11 10.40
CA PRO A 58 -14.70 17.93 10.98
C PRO A 58 -14.63 18.01 12.52
N GLU A 59 -14.33 16.91 13.20
CA GLU A 59 -14.20 16.87 14.66
C GLU A 59 -13.06 17.76 15.16
N VAL A 60 -11.89 17.68 14.51
CA VAL A 60 -10.74 18.55 14.82
C VAL A 60 -11.10 20.01 14.57
N HIS A 61 -11.79 20.31 13.47
CA HIS A 61 -12.20 21.68 13.15
C HIS A 61 -13.19 22.25 14.18
N MET A 62 -14.18 21.45 14.60
CA MET A 62 -15.18 21.82 15.61
C MET A 62 -14.59 21.98 17.02
N ALA A 63 -13.71 21.05 17.44
CA ALA A 63 -13.03 21.12 18.75
C ALA A 63 -12.20 22.41 18.87
N THR A 64 -11.61 22.87 17.79
CA THR A 64 -10.80 24.10 17.79
C THR A 64 -11.59 25.39 17.66
N ALA A 65 -12.81 25.36 17.11
CA ALA A 65 -13.72 26.51 17.21
C ALA A 65 -14.03 26.85 18.68
N GLN A 66 -14.00 25.84 19.56
CA GLN A 66 -14.15 25.99 21.01
C GLN A 66 -12.84 26.43 21.71
N LEU A 67 -11.66 26.00 21.21
CA LEU A 67 -10.35 26.33 21.78
C LEU A 67 -9.76 27.68 21.31
N ARG A 68 -10.36 28.32 20.30
CA ARG A 68 -9.95 29.65 19.78
C ARG A 68 -10.07 30.78 20.81
N ALA A 69 -10.72 30.53 21.94
CA ALA A 69 -10.82 31.43 23.09
C ALA A 69 -9.55 31.43 23.98
N ASP A 70 -8.61 30.52 23.74
CA ASP A 70 -7.43 30.33 24.61
C ASP A 70 -6.19 31.07 24.05
N PRO A 71 -5.60 32.04 24.78
CA PRO A 71 -4.51 32.90 24.28
C PRO A 71 -3.18 32.17 24.05
N SER A 72 -3.02 30.92 24.52
CA SER A 72 -1.86 30.08 24.23
C SER A 72 -1.93 29.33 22.89
N PHE A 73 -3.02 29.49 22.12
CA PHE A 73 -3.23 28.74 20.90
C PHE A 73 -2.56 29.41 19.68
N SER A 74 -1.51 28.77 19.14
CA SER A 74 -0.85 29.21 17.90
C SER A 74 -1.75 28.91 16.69
N LEU A 75 -2.39 29.95 16.15
CA LEU A 75 -3.25 29.83 14.97
C LEU A 75 -2.49 29.30 13.74
N ALA A 76 -1.19 29.59 13.64
CA ALA A 76 -0.34 29.19 12.51
C ALA A 76 -0.02 27.68 12.51
N ASP A 77 0.33 27.11 13.65
CA ASP A 77 0.59 25.67 13.77
C ASP A 77 -0.70 24.86 13.56
N TYR A 78 -1.83 25.45 13.92
CA TYR A 78 -3.16 24.86 13.70
C TYR A 78 -3.57 24.82 12.22
N VAL A 79 -3.43 25.92 11.48
CA VAL A 79 -3.71 25.94 10.02
C VAL A 79 -2.83 24.92 9.31
N ARG A 80 -1.55 24.83 9.70
CA ARG A 80 -0.63 23.83 9.16
C ARG A 80 -1.08 22.40 9.47
N THR A 81 -1.60 22.15 10.67
CA THR A 81 -2.11 20.82 11.08
C THR A 81 -3.37 20.44 10.30
N LEU A 82 -4.31 21.37 10.12
CA LEU A 82 -5.50 21.16 9.28
C LEU A 82 -5.13 20.87 7.83
N ASP A 83 -4.22 21.66 7.25
CA ASP A 83 -3.76 21.47 5.88
C ASP A 83 -3.09 20.10 5.73
N LEU A 84 -2.23 19.70 6.66
CA LEU A 84 -1.62 18.36 6.68
C LEU A 84 -2.66 17.24 6.78
N LEU A 85 -3.68 17.40 7.61
CA LEU A 85 -4.75 16.40 7.77
C LEU A 85 -5.61 16.29 6.51
N TYR A 86 -5.95 17.43 5.91
CA TYR A 86 -6.71 17.53 4.67
C TYR A 86 -5.94 16.93 3.50
N PHE A 87 -4.74 17.45 3.21
CA PHE A 87 -3.90 16.94 2.12
C PHE A 87 -3.45 15.49 2.35
N GLY A 88 -3.18 15.11 3.60
CA GLY A 88 -2.85 13.73 3.98
C GLY A 88 -4.01 12.76 3.72
N SER A 89 -5.24 13.15 4.07
CA SER A 89 -6.43 12.34 3.82
C SER A 89 -6.72 12.16 2.32
N ILE A 90 -6.61 13.23 1.53
CA ILE A 90 -6.78 13.19 0.08
C ILE A 90 -5.66 12.35 -0.56
N GLY A 91 -4.41 12.53 -0.12
CA GLY A 91 -3.27 11.75 -0.59
C GLY A 91 -3.46 10.25 -0.33
N LEU A 92 -3.90 9.89 0.88
CA LEU A 92 -4.26 8.51 1.24
C LEU A 92 -5.37 7.96 0.35
N MET A 93 -6.42 8.74 0.10
CA MET A 93 -7.53 8.33 -0.77
C MET A 93 -7.08 8.12 -2.22
N VAL A 94 -6.34 9.06 -2.80
CA VAL A 94 -5.90 8.99 -4.19
C VAL A 94 -4.90 7.85 -4.39
N LEU A 95 -3.87 7.78 -3.56
CA LEU A 95 -2.85 6.72 -3.66
C LEU A 95 -3.43 5.35 -3.32
N GLY A 96 -4.23 5.26 -2.26
CA GLY A 96 -4.92 4.02 -1.90
C GLY A 96 -5.88 3.54 -2.99
N GLY A 97 -6.63 4.46 -3.59
CA GLY A 97 -7.51 4.18 -4.73
C GLY A 97 -6.75 3.68 -5.95
N LEU A 98 -5.66 4.35 -6.34
CA LEU A 98 -4.82 3.92 -7.46
C LEU A 98 -4.26 2.52 -7.24
N VAL A 99 -3.67 2.26 -6.07
CA VAL A 99 -3.09 0.95 -5.73
C VAL A 99 -4.16 -0.15 -5.78
N SER A 100 -5.36 0.11 -5.25
CA SER A 100 -6.48 -0.82 -5.29
C SER A 100 -6.93 -1.13 -6.72
N VAL A 101 -7.07 -0.09 -7.56
CA VAL A 101 -7.51 -0.22 -8.95
C VAL A 101 -6.48 -0.98 -9.79
N PHE A 102 -5.19 -0.70 -9.63
CA PHE A 102 -4.13 -1.45 -10.32
C PHE A 102 -4.12 -2.93 -9.94
N GLY A 103 -4.31 -3.25 -8.65
CA GLY A 103 -4.45 -4.64 -8.19
C GLY A 103 -5.67 -5.34 -8.83
N LEU A 104 -6.81 -4.64 -8.92
CA LEU A 104 -8.02 -5.15 -9.54
C LEU A 104 -7.86 -5.40 -11.04
N ILE A 105 -7.24 -4.47 -11.78
CA ILE A 105 -6.98 -4.61 -13.22
C ILE A 105 -6.07 -5.80 -13.49
N GLY A 106 -4.98 -5.97 -12.74
CA GLY A 106 -4.07 -7.12 -12.90
C GLY A 106 -4.77 -8.47 -12.70
N ARG A 107 -5.69 -8.55 -11.74
CA ARG A 107 -6.52 -9.74 -11.53
C ARG A 107 -7.53 -9.97 -12.64
N LEU A 108 -8.15 -8.91 -13.16
CA LEU A 108 -9.10 -9.00 -14.27
C LEU A 108 -8.41 -9.52 -15.54
N GLU A 109 -7.23 -9.00 -15.85
CA GLU A 109 -6.42 -9.47 -16.99
C GLU A 109 -6.03 -10.94 -16.84
N ALA A 110 -5.65 -11.37 -15.63
CA ALA A 110 -5.33 -12.78 -15.36
C ALA A 110 -6.57 -13.69 -15.54
N ALA A 111 -7.73 -13.27 -15.04
CA ALA A 111 -8.98 -14.02 -15.17
C ALA A 111 -9.43 -14.14 -16.63
N LEU A 112 -9.32 -13.07 -17.41
CA LEU A 112 -9.61 -13.09 -18.85
C LEU A 112 -8.64 -14.00 -19.60
N ARG A 113 -7.34 -13.93 -19.29
CA ARG A 113 -6.33 -14.80 -19.90
C ARG A 113 -6.60 -16.27 -19.64
N ASP A 114 -6.99 -16.64 -18.41
CA ASP A 114 -7.32 -18.02 -18.06
C ASP A 114 -8.60 -18.49 -18.78
N ARG A 115 -9.58 -17.60 -18.99
CA ARG A 115 -10.82 -17.92 -19.70
C ARG A 115 -10.61 -18.18 -21.20
N PHE A 116 -9.64 -17.51 -21.82
CA PHE A 116 -9.32 -17.66 -23.25
C PHE A 116 -8.16 -18.63 -23.52
N LYS A 117 -7.65 -19.32 -22.49
CA LYS A 117 -6.57 -20.29 -22.67
C LYS A 117 -7.11 -21.53 -23.41
N PRO A 118 -6.54 -21.91 -24.56
CA PRO A 118 -7.00 -23.08 -25.29
C PRO A 118 -6.84 -24.34 -24.43
N PRO A 119 -7.77 -25.31 -24.54
CA PRO A 119 -7.69 -26.55 -23.79
C PRO A 119 -6.36 -27.26 -24.10
N PRO A 120 -5.75 -27.94 -23.10
CA PRO A 120 -4.53 -28.69 -23.33
C PRO A 120 -4.75 -29.73 -24.44
N PRO A 121 -3.75 -29.95 -25.32
CA PRO A 121 -3.87 -30.95 -26.38
C PRO A 121 -4.20 -32.31 -25.75
N SER A 122 -5.20 -32.99 -26.30
CA SER A 122 -5.57 -34.32 -25.86
C SER A 122 -4.36 -35.27 -25.96
N PRO A 123 -4.12 -36.14 -24.96
CA PRO A 123 -3.00 -37.06 -25.02
C PRO A 123 -3.19 -37.94 -26.26
N LYS A 124 -2.24 -37.87 -27.19
CA LYS A 124 -2.19 -38.79 -28.33
C LYS A 124 -2.10 -40.21 -27.77
N ARG A 125 -3.18 -40.98 -27.88
CA ARG A 125 -3.15 -42.44 -27.67
C ARG A 125 -2.10 -43.00 -28.63
N LYS A 126 -1.01 -43.52 -28.08
CA LYS A 126 -0.12 -44.44 -28.77
C LYS A 126 -0.68 -45.85 -28.65
#